data_AF-A0A4Q5NR72-F1
#
_entry.id   AF-A0A4Q5NR72-F1
#
_cell.length_a   1.000
_cell.length_b   1.000
_cell.length_c   1.000
_cell.angle_alpha   90.00
_cell.angle_beta   90.00
_cell.angle_gamma   90.00
#
_symmetry.space_group_name_H-M   'P 1'
#
loop_
_entity.id
_entity.type
_entity.pdbx_description
1 polymer ?
#
loop_
_entity_poly.entity_id
_entity_poly.type
_entity_poly.pdbx_seq_one_letter_code
_entity_poly.pdbx_strand_id
1 'polypeptide(L)'
;MIKTLQRVRDKAVLKLYHLLKITEGRERERHVNELIATFKKCGKDVHIESPIRLSGGKHLEIGDNVHIGENAFIRADGGLTIGDNTMISRNLLLYSVNHNAAGERLPYDAVYLKKPVVIGRNVWIGMNVCIAPGTVIGDGAIIGMGTTVSGVVPPGAIIGSQKWRIIGQRDPEHYNQLEEARLYSNHRGQPFESSSS
;
A
#
# COMPACT_ATOMS: atom_id res chain seq x y z
N MET A 1 11.90 -25.14 48.48
CA MET A 1 10.62 -24.43 48.24
C MET A 1 10.73 -23.32 47.17
N ILE A 2 11.68 -22.37 47.30
CA ILE A 2 11.85 -21.23 46.37
C ILE A 2 12.11 -21.64 44.91
N LYS A 3 13.01 -22.61 44.67
CA LYS A 3 13.31 -23.12 43.31
C LYS A 3 12.13 -23.83 42.64
N THR A 4 11.24 -24.44 43.42
CA THR A 4 10.04 -25.12 42.93
C THR A 4 8.98 -24.10 42.50
N LEU A 5 8.77 -23.04 43.29
CA LEU A 5 7.87 -21.94 42.95
C LEU A 5 8.33 -21.18 41.69
N GLN A 6 9.64 -20.96 41.52
CA GLN A 6 10.20 -20.39 40.29
C GLN A 6 9.90 -21.27 39.06
N ARG A 7 10.15 -22.59 39.13
CA ARG A 7 9.85 -23.51 38.01
C ARG A 7 8.36 -23.54 37.62
N VAL A 8 7.46 -23.46 38.60
CA VAL A 8 6.02 -23.41 38.33
C VAL A 8 5.65 -22.10 37.64
N ARG A 9 6.19 -20.96 38.10
CA ARG A 9 6.01 -19.65 37.48
C ARG A 9 6.51 -19.64 36.03
N ASP A 10 7.71 -20.15 35.76
CA ASP A 10 8.31 -20.13 34.43
C ASP A 10 7.50 -20.97 33.41
N LYS A 11 6.97 -22.14 33.84
CA LYS A 11 6.04 -22.94 33.02
C LYS A 11 4.73 -22.19 32.74
N ALA A 12 4.18 -21.48 33.72
CA ALA A 12 2.97 -20.69 33.55
C ALA A 12 3.17 -19.54 32.56
N VAL A 13 4.30 -18.84 32.66
CA VAL A 13 4.68 -17.75 31.73
C VAL A 13 4.83 -18.28 30.31
N LEU A 14 5.50 -19.42 30.11
CA LEU A 14 5.67 -20.01 28.78
C LEU A 14 4.32 -20.45 28.18
N LYS A 15 3.44 -21.04 28.99
CA LYS A 15 2.09 -21.43 28.57
C LYS A 15 1.25 -20.21 28.19
N LEU A 16 1.33 -19.13 28.95
CA LEU A 16 0.65 -17.87 28.64
C LEU A 16 1.20 -17.22 27.36
N TYR A 17 2.52 -17.18 27.19
CA TYR A 17 3.16 -16.70 25.96
C TYR A 17 2.70 -17.48 24.72
N HIS A 18 2.62 -18.82 24.83
CA HIS A 18 2.12 -19.65 23.74
C HIS A 18 0.65 -19.37 23.42
N LEU A 19 -0.20 -19.22 24.45
CA LEU A 19 -1.60 -18.86 24.27
C LEU A 19 -1.76 -17.48 23.60
N LEU A 20 -0.96 -16.50 24.02
CA LEU A 20 -0.91 -15.17 23.39
C LEU A 20 -0.56 -15.28 21.91
N LYS A 21 0.47 -16.06 21.55
CA LYS A 21 0.87 -16.26 20.15
C LYS A 21 -0.20 -16.96 19.31
N ILE A 22 -0.91 -17.94 19.89
CA ILE A 22 -2.05 -18.59 19.23
C ILE A 22 -3.15 -17.56 18.97
N THR A 23 -3.53 -16.77 19.98
CA THR A 23 -4.59 -15.77 19.85
C THR A 23 -4.20 -14.70 18.84
N GLU A 24 -2.97 -14.18 18.88
CA GLU A 24 -2.45 -13.25 17.88
C GLU A 24 -2.53 -13.84 16.46
N GLY A 25 -2.17 -15.11 16.28
CA GLY A 25 -2.30 -15.79 14.98
C GLY A 25 -3.74 -15.84 14.47
N ARG A 26 -4.69 -16.19 15.34
CA ARG A 26 -6.12 -16.26 15.00
C ARG A 26 -6.71 -14.89 14.64
N GLU A 27 -6.33 -13.84 15.37
CA GLU A 27 -6.79 -12.48 15.08
C GLU A 27 -6.23 -11.96 13.74
N ARG A 28 -4.97 -12.29 13.43
CA ARG A 28 -4.35 -11.97 12.14
C ARG A 28 -5.06 -12.67 10.98
N GLU A 29 -5.35 -13.96 11.13
CA GLU A 29 -6.09 -14.73 10.13
C GLU A 29 -7.52 -14.18 9.93
N ARG A 30 -8.22 -13.87 11.03
CA ARG A 30 -9.55 -13.23 10.97
C ARG A 30 -9.49 -11.91 10.20
N HIS A 31 -8.56 -11.03 10.54
CA HIS A 31 -8.41 -9.73 9.86
C HIS A 31 -8.14 -9.90 8.35
N VAL A 32 -7.28 -10.83 7.95
CA VAL A 32 -7.04 -11.10 6.52
C VAL A 32 -8.29 -11.62 5.83
N ASN A 33 -9.04 -12.53 6.45
CA ASN A 33 -10.30 -13.05 5.91
C ASN A 33 -11.36 -11.96 5.77
N GLU A 34 -11.47 -11.05 6.75
CA GLU A 34 -12.35 -9.88 6.69
C GLU A 34 -11.96 -8.95 5.53
N LEU A 35 -10.66 -8.72 5.30
CA LEU A 35 -10.19 -7.93 4.15
C LEU A 35 -10.55 -8.61 2.83
N ILE A 36 -10.25 -9.89 2.67
CA ILE A 36 -10.54 -10.67 1.45
C ILE A 36 -12.04 -10.65 1.14
N ALA A 37 -12.90 -10.73 2.16
CA ALA A 37 -14.35 -10.64 1.99
C ALA A 37 -14.83 -9.29 1.40
N THR A 38 -14.00 -8.23 1.47
CA THR A 38 -14.32 -6.94 0.83
C THR A 38 -13.86 -6.85 -0.63
N PHE A 39 -13.09 -7.81 -1.13
CA PHE A 39 -12.49 -7.71 -2.46
C PHE A 39 -13.55 -7.79 -3.55
N LYS A 40 -13.39 -7.00 -4.61
CA LYS A 40 -14.28 -7.09 -5.78
C LYS A 40 -14.19 -8.46 -6.43
N LYS A 41 -12.98 -9.02 -6.49
CA LYS A 41 -12.69 -10.37 -6.97
C LYS A 41 -11.46 -10.90 -6.24
N CYS A 42 -11.51 -12.16 -5.81
CA CYS A 42 -10.38 -12.88 -5.25
C CYS A 42 -10.30 -14.26 -5.91
N GLY A 43 -9.14 -14.60 -6.47
CA GLY A 43 -8.85 -15.92 -7.01
C GLY A 43 -8.60 -16.98 -5.92
N LYS A 44 -8.18 -18.15 -6.36
CA LYS A 44 -7.77 -19.29 -5.53
C LYS A 44 -6.34 -19.12 -5.02
N ASP A 45 -6.01 -19.76 -3.91
CA ASP A 45 -4.64 -19.81 -3.37
C ASP A 45 -4.00 -18.42 -3.16
N VAL A 46 -4.81 -17.46 -2.71
CA VAL A 46 -4.36 -16.12 -2.35
C VAL A 46 -3.88 -16.12 -0.91
N HIS A 47 -2.59 -15.84 -0.71
CA HIS A 47 -1.96 -15.78 0.61
C HIS A 47 -1.53 -14.36 0.95
N ILE A 48 -2.18 -13.76 1.94
CA ILE A 48 -1.86 -12.43 2.44
C ILE A 48 -1.33 -12.56 3.86
N GLU A 49 -0.09 -12.14 4.08
CA GLU A 49 0.54 -12.13 5.38
C GLU A 49 0.16 -10.87 6.17
N SER A 50 -0.11 -11.06 7.46
CA SER A 50 -0.45 -10.00 8.40
C SER A 50 0.75 -9.66 9.30
N PRO A 51 0.94 -8.39 9.72
CA PRO A 51 0.01 -7.27 9.59
C PRO A 51 -0.06 -6.70 8.18
N ILE A 52 -1.23 -6.22 7.77
CA ILE A 52 -1.45 -5.51 6.50
C ILE A 52 -2.41 -4.35 6.77
N ARG A 53 -2.25 -3.25 6.02
CA ARG A 53 -3.24 -2.17 5.96
C ARG A 53 -3.74 -2.06 4.53
N LEU A 54 -5.01 -2.38 4.31
CA LEU A 54 -5.63 -2.33 2.99
C LEU A 54 -6.95 -1.57 3.07
N SER A 55 -7.11 -0.58 2.19
CA SER A 55 -8.38 0.12 1.97
C SER A 55 -8.82 0.00 0.52
N GLY A 56 -10.11 0.16 0.26
CA GLY A 56 -10.66 0.12 -1.09
C GLY A 56 -10.79 -1.29 -1.68
N GLY A 57 -10.93 -2.34 -0.87
CA GLY A 57 -11.07 -3.74 -1.33
C GLY A 57 -12.16 -3.94 -2.39
N LYS A 58 -13.27 -3.20 -2.32
CA LYS A 58 -14.35 -3.21 -3.34
C LYS A 58 -13.92 -2.76 -4.75
N HIS A 59 -12.70 -2.25 -4.90
CA HIS A 59 -12.06 -1.86 -6.16
C HIS A 59 -10.81 -2.70 -6.47
N LEU A 60 -10.54 -3.74 -5.67
CA LEU A 60 -9.42 -4.66 -5.82
C LEU A 60 -9.88 -5.96 -6.48
N GLU A 61 -9.22 -6.32 -7.58
CA GLU A 61 -9.30 -7.63 -8.21
C GLU A 61 -7.96 -8.35 -8.10
N ILE A 62 -7.98 -9.54 -7.52
CA ILE A 62 -6.81 -10.42 -7.38
C ILE A 62 -7.06 -11.73 -8.14
N GLY A 63 -6.03 -12.17 -8.86
CA GLY A 63 -5.97 -13.45 -9.57
C GLY A 63 -5.70 -14.66 -8.66
N ASP A 64 -5.39 -15.79 -9.30
CA ASP A 64 -5.06 -17.04 -8.61
C ASP A 64 -3.58 -17.08 -8.19
N ASN A 65 -3.25 -17.81 -7.11
CA ASN A 65 -1.88 -18.04 -6.65
C ASN A 65 -1.08 -16.74 -6.44
N VAL A 66 -1.65 -15.81 -5.68
CA VAL A 66 -1.03 -14.51 -5.37
C VAL A 66 -0.53 -14.50 -3.93
N HIS A 67 0.72 -14.08 -3.73
CA HIS A 67 1.29 -13.84 -2.41
C HIS A 67 1.49 -12.35 -2.15
N ILE A 68 1.10 -11.89 -0.97
CA ILE A 68 1.41 -10.55 -0.45
C ILE A 68 2.06 -10.72 0.92
N GLY A 69 3.32 -10.32 1.03
CA GLY A 69 4.08 -10.37 2.28
C GLY A 69 3.59 -9.38 3.34
N GLU A 70 4.03 -9.62 4.58
CA GLU A 70 3.66 -8.80 5.73
C GLU A 70 4.03 -7.32 5.56
N ASN A 71 3.39 -6.48 6.36
CA ASN A 71 3.53 -5.02 6.45
C ASN A 71 3.20 -4.27 5.14
N ALA A 72 2.43 -4.88 4.24
CA ALA A 72 1.92 -4.16 3.08
C ALA A 72 0.97 -3.03 3.50
N PHE A 73 1.08 -1.88 2.82
CA PHE A 73 0.15 -0.77 2.90
C PHE A 73 -0.41 -0.51 1.50
N ILE A 74 -1.70 -0.78 1.32
CA ILE A 74 -2.37 -0.76 0.02
C ILE A 74 -3.60 0.15 0.09
N ARG A 75 -3.58 1.24 -0.66
CA ARG A 75 -4.73 2.14 -0.84
C ARG A 75 -5.33 1.92 -2.23
N ALA A 76 -6.31 1.03 -2.34
CA ALA A 76 -6.93 0.60 -3.59
C ALA A 76 -8.18 1.42 -4.00
N ASP A 77 -8.47 2.55 -3.34
CA ASP A 77 -9.68 3.37 -3.57
C ASP A 77 -9.89 3.83 -5.03
N GLY A 78 -8.81 3.92 -5.81
CA GLY A 78 -8.83 4.28 -7.23
C GLY A 78 -8.82 3.10 -8.19
N GLY A 79 -8.74 1.86 -7.70
CA GLY A 79 -8.67 0.63 -8.48
C GLY A 79 -7.31 -0.06 -8.38
N LEU A 80 -7.32 -1.37 -8.18
CA LEU A 80 -6.12 -2.20 -8.23
C LEU A 80 -6.45 -3.57 -8.85
N THR A 81 -5.65 -3.98 -9.82
CA THR A 81 -5.70 -5.33 -10.40
C THR A 81 -4.36 -6.01 -10.23
N ILE A 82 -4.37 -7.25 -9.73
CA ILE A 82 -3.19 -8.10 -9.61
C ILE A 82 -3.47 -9.42 -10.34
N GLY A 83 -2.65 -9.73 -11.34
CA GLY A 83 -2.76 -10.96 -12.13
C GLY A 83 -2.26 -12.20 -11.40
N ASP A 84 -2.56 -13.35 -12.00
CA ASP A 84 -2.25 -14.67 -11.44
C ASP A 84 -0.75 -14.89 -11.22
N ASN A 85 -0.38 -15.77 -10.27
CA ASN A 85 1.00 -16.18 -9.98
C ASN A 85 1.95 -15.04 -9.62
N THR A 86 1.41 -13.90 -9.15
CA THR A 86 2.21 -12.74 -8.78
C THR A 86 2.64 -12.83 -7.32
N MET A 87 3.93 -12.63 -7.07
CA MET A 87 4.56 -12.77 -5.76
C MET A 87 5.07 -11.41 -5.30
N ILE A 88 4.51 -10.91 -4.21
CA ILE A 88 4.85 -9.60 -3.66
C ILE A 88 5.48 -9.77 -2.28
N SER A 89 6.74 -9.36 -2.15
CA SER A 89 7.46 -9.44 -0.89
C SER A 89 6.95 -8.42 0.14
N ARG A 90 7.63 -8.37 1.28
CA ARG A 90 7.22 -7.61 2.47
C ARG A 90 7.37 -6.10 2.28
N ASN A 91 6.63 -5.33 3.08
CA ASN A 91 6.68 -3.87 3.12
C ASN A 91 6.33 -3.19 1.78
N LEU A 92 5.38 -3.72 1.01
CA LEU A 92 4.85 -3.03 -0.17
C LEU A 92 4.14 -1.74 0.25
N LEU A 93 4.41 -0.63 -0.44
CA LEU A 93 3.62 0.59 -0.35
C LEU A 93 2.95 0.89 -1.69
N LEU A 94 1.62 0.85 -1.77
CA LEU A 94 0.88 1.04 -3.01
C LEU A 94 -0.26 2.04 -2.83
N TYR A 95 -0.31 3.04 -3.72
CA TYR A 95 -1.44 3.96 -3.84
C TYR A 95 -2.04 3.90 -5.23
N SER A 96 -3.37 3.86 -5.29
CA SER A 96 -4.16 4.02 -6.54
C SER A 96 -4.91 5.37 -6.60
N VAL A 97 -4.65 6.24 -5.63
CA VAL A 97 -5.21 7.60 -5.58
C VAL A 97 -4.11 8.61 -5.35
N ASN A 98 -4.25 9.79 -5.94
CA ASN A 98 -3.35 10.90 -5.72
C ASN A 98 -4.12 12.15 -5.34
N HIS A 99 -3.46 13.10 -4.70
CA HIS A 99 -4.06 14.42 -4.46
C HIS A 99 -4.10 15.24 -5.77
N ASN A 100 -5.09 16.12 -5.90
CA ASN A 100 -5.18 17.05 -7.03
C ASN A 100 -4.32 18.28 -6.81
N ALA A 101 -3.13 18.28 -7.43
CA ALA A 101 -2.18 19.41 -7.38
C ALA A 101 -2.47 20.53 -8.40
N ALA A 102 -3.41 20.31 -9.32
CA ALA A 102 -3.93 21.33 -10.25
C ALA A 102 -5.29 21.88 -9.77
N GLY A 103 -5.56 21.72 -8.48
CA GLY A 103 -6.77 22.16 -7.81
C GLY A 103 -6.72 23.62 -7.40
N GLU A 104 -7.68 24.06 -6.61
CA GLU A 104 -7.79 25.49 -6.26
C GLU A 104 -6.87 25.94 -5.11
N ARG A 105 -5.98 25.06 -4.63
CA ARG A 105 -5.15 25.30 -3.44
C ARG A 105 -3.79 24.63 -3.52
N LEU A 106 -2.81 25.25 -2.89
CA LEU A 106 -1.47 24.70 -2.71
C LEU A 106 -1.36 23.95 -1.37
N PRO A 107 -0.63 22.82 -1.30
CA PRO A 107 0.04 22.12 -2.41
C PRO A 107 -0.90 21.21 -3.22
N TYR A 108 -2.12 21.01 -2.75
CA TYR A 108 -3.22 20.27 -3.38
C TYR A 108 -4.54 20.62 -2.67
N ASP A 109 -5.68 20.33 -3.27
CA ASP A 109 -7.00 20.47 -2.63
C ASP A 109 -7.52 19.14 -2.03
N ALA A 110 -8.76 19.15 -1.54
CA ALA A 110 -9.41 17.97 -0.93
C ALA A 110 -9.82 16.89 -1.94
N VAL A 111 -9.65 17.13 -3.25
CA VAL A 111 -10.04 16.21 -4.32
C VAL A 111 -8.97 15.12 -4.49
N TYR A 112 -9.43 13.87 -4.46
CA TYR A 112 -8.61 12.71 -4.80
C TYR A 112 -8.83 12.32 -6.28
N LEU A 113 -7.71 12.22 -7.01
CA LEU A 113 -7.66 11.69 -8.37
C LEU A 113 -7.52 10.17 -8.31
N LYS A 114 -8.50 9.44 -8.85
CA LYS A 114 -8.42 7.99 -9.00
C LYS A 114 -7.51 7.64 -10.18
N LYS A 115 -6.44 6.89 -9.91
CA LYS A 115 -5.47 6.42 -10.91
C LYS A 115 -5.22 4.92 -10.68
N PRO A 116 -6.01 4.05 -11.32
CA PRO A 116 -5.94 2.61 -11.13
C PRO A 116 -4.51 2.08 -11.32
N VAL A 117 -4.12 1.10 -10.53
CA VAL A 117 -2.85 0.39 -10.68
C VAL A 117 -3.12 -0.99 -11.25
N VAL A 118 -2.32 -1.41 -12.23
CA VAL A 118 -2.41 -2.73 -12.85
C VAL A 118 -1.09 -3.45 -12.67
N ILE A 119 -1.13 -4.63 -12.08
CA ILE A 119 0.00 -5.54 -11.95
C ILE A 119 -0.38 -6.81 -12.72
N GLY A 120 0.42 -7.15 -13.73
CA GLY A 120 0.22 -8.30 -14.59
C GLY A 120 0.34 -9.64 -13.86
N ARG A 121 0.31 -10.73 -14.64
CA ARG A 121 0.55 -12.09 -14.14
C ARG A 121 2.04 -12.42 -14.05
N ASN A 122 2.40 -13.39 -13.22
CA ASN A 122 3.78 -13.87 -13.04
C ASN A 122 4.77 -12.75 -12.64
N VAL A 123 4.31 -11.68 -12.00
CA VAL A 123 5.17 -10.56 -11.60
C VAL A 123 5.87 -10.91 -10.28
N TRP A 124 7.14 -10.56 -10.15
CA TRP A 124 7.87 -10.68 -8.88
C TRP A 124 8.24 -9.29 -8.36
N ILE A 125 7.70 -8.93 -7.20
CA ILE A 125 7.93 -7.64 -6.56
C ILE A 125 8.77 -7.84 -5.30
N GLY A 126 9.97 -7.26 -5.30
CA GLY A 126 10.91 -7.29 -4.18
C GLY A 126 10.42 -6.54 -2.94
N MET A 127 11.16 -6.68 -1.84
CA MET A 127 10.84 -6.05 -0.57
C MET A 127 10.99 -4.53 -0.63
N ASN A 128 10.22 -3.79 0.17
CA ASN A 128 10.29 -2.32 0.28
C ASN A 128 10.06 -1.60 -1.06
N VAL A 129 9.18 -2.12 -1.92
CA VAL A 129 8.81 -1.47 -3.17
C VAL A 129 7.65 -0.50 -2.95
N CYS A 130 7.76 0.67 -3.58
CA CYS A 130 6.70 1.68 -3.66
C CYS A 130 6.09 1.70 -5.06
N ILE A 131 4.76 1.65 -5.18
CA ILE A 131 4.04 1.70 -6.46
C ILE A 131 3.14 2.93 -6.48
N ALA A 132 3.41 3.83 -7.42
CA ALA A 132 2.71 5.10 -7.56
C ALA A 132 1.33 4.92 -8.24
N PRO A 133 0.38 5.84 -8.01
CA PRO A 133 -0.92 5.83 -8.67
C PRO A 133 -0.81 5.87 -10.19
N GLY A 134 -1.59 5.04 -10.89
CA GLY A 134 -1.58 4.95 -12.35
C GLY A 134 -0.49 4.05 -12.94
N THR A 135 0.27 3.34 -12.10
CA THR A 135 1.33 2.44 -12.58
C THR A 135 0.74 1.20 -13.26
N VAL A 136 1.35 0.79 -14.37
CA VAL A 136 1.03 -0.46 -15.08
C VAL A 136 2.30 -1.30 -15.16
N ILE A 137 2.28 -2.48 -14.54
CA ILE A 137 3.37 -3.45 -14.56
C ILE A 137 2.96 -4.62 -15.46
N GLY A 138 3.69 -4.81 -16.56
CA GLY A 138 3.43 -5.89 -17.51
C GLY A 138 3.73 -7.28 -16.97
N ASP A 139 3.18 -8.29 -17.63
CA ASP A 139 3.33 -9.69 -17.27
C ASP A 139 4.80 -10.12 -17.18
N GLY A 140 5.14 -10.93 -16.18
CA GLY A 140 6.49 -11.50 -16.02
C GLY A 140 7.57 -10.50 -15.59
N ALA A 141 7.21 -9.24 -15.31
CA ALA A 141 8.17 -8.24 -14.86
C ALA A 141 8.72 -8.55 -13.46
N ILE A 142 9.97 -8.12 -13.21
CA ILE A 142 10.63 -8.25 -11.91
C ILE A 142 10.99 -6.85 -11.41
N ILE A 143 10.53 -6.53 -10.20
CA ILE A 143 10.80 -5.26 -9.53
C ILE A 143 11.78 -5.51 -8.39
N GLY A 144 13.00 -5.01 -8.51
CA GLY A 144 14.03 -5.09 -7.50
C GLY A 144 13.63 -4.41 -6.20
N MET A 145 14.17 -4.89 -5.08
CA MET A 145 13.87 -4.33 -3.76
C MET A 145 14.20 -2.82 -3.66
N GLY A 146 13.44 -2.09 -2.85
CA GLY A 146 13.67 -0.66 -2.64
C GLY A 146 13.32 0.23 -3.84
N THR A 147 12.66 -0.31 -4.87
CA THR A 147 12.33 0.45 -6.09
C THR A 147 11.04 1.25 -5.89
N THR A 148 11.04 2.51 -6.35
CA THR A 148 9.81 3.27 -6.55
C THR A 148 9.40 3.19 -8.02
N VAL A 149 8.25 2.58 -8.29
CA VAL A 149 7.72 2.37 -9.64
C VAL A 149 6.66 3.42 -9.94
N SER A 150 6.80 4.08 -11.10
CA SER A 150 5.78 4.98 -11.65
C SER A 150 5.73 4.85 -13.17
N GLY A 151 4.54 4.94 -13.76
CA GLY A 151 4.33 4.80 -15.21
C GLY A 151 4.20 3.34 -15.66
N VAL A 152 4.71 3.04 -16.85
CA VAL A 152 4.58 1.71 -17.48
C VAL A 152 5.88 0.92 -17.38
N VAL A 153 5.81 -0.28 -16.82
CA VAL A 153 6.88 -1.29 -16.86
C VAL A 153 6.51 -2.32 -17.94
N PRO A 154 7.32 -2.49 -18.99
CA PRO A 154 7.03 -3.46 -20.04
C PRO A 154 6.97 -4.91 -19.53
N PRO A 155 6.23 -5.81 -20.20
CA PRO A 155 6.27 -7.24 -19.89
C PRO A 155 7.69 -7.81 -19.91
N GLY A 156 8.02 -8.68 -18.95
CA GLY A 156 9.33 -9.33 -18.81
C GLY A 156 10.48 -8.41 -18.40
N ALA A 157 10.23 -7.11 -18.21
CA ALA A 157 11.28 -6.18 -17.81
C ALA A 157 11.73 -6.45 -16.36
N ILE A 158 13.04 -6.35 -16.13
CA ILE A 158 13.64 -6.39 -14.80
C ILE A 158 14.12 -4.98 -14.48
N ILE A 159 13.53 -4.34 -13.48
CA ILE A 159 13.89 -2.98 -13.08
C ILE A 159 14.32 -2.94 -11.61
N GLY A 160 15.18 -2.00 -11.26
CA GLY A 160 15.60 -1.73 -9.89
C GLY A 160 15.55 -0.23 -9.58
N SER A 161 15.96 0.16 -8.38
CA SER A 161 15.98 1.57 -7.97
C SER A 161 16.87 2.40 -8.90
N GLN A 162 16.30 3.50 -9.40
CA GLN A 162 17.01 4.49 -10.22
C GLN A 162 17.26 5.75 -9.40
N LYS A 163 18.16 6.62 -9.89
CA LYS A 163 18.22 8.01 -9.42
C LYS A 163 16.86 8.69 -9.67
N TRP A 164 16.56 9.73 -8.90
CA TRP A 164 15.35 10.52 -9.11
C TRP A 164 15.29 11.01 -10.57
N ARG A 165 14.07 11.03 -11.12
CA ARG A 165 13.78 11.50 -12.48
C ARG A 165 12.64 12.51 -12.39
N ILE A 166 12.73 13.60 -13.14
CA ILE A 166 11.60 14.51 -13.32
C ILE A 166 10.55 13.81 -14.19
N ILE A 167 9.33 13.69 -13.67
CA ILE A 167 8.20 13.04 -14.37
C ILE A 167 7.07 14.02 -14.70
N GLY A 168 7.24 15.29 -14.38
CA GLY A 168 6.27 16.35 -14.63
C GLY A 168 6.73 17.68 -14.03
N GLN A 169 6.02 18.74 -14.40
CA GLN A 169 6.19 20.08 -13.86
C GLN A 169 4.80 20.63 -13.50
N ARG A 170 4.74 21.52 -12.51
CA ARG A 170 3.52 22.28 -12.22
C ARG A 170 3.33 23.35 -13.28
N ASP A 171 2.08 23.71 -13.55
CA ASP A 171 1.76 24.90 -14.32
C ASP A 171 2.20 26.15 -13.53
N PRO A 172 3.16 26.94 -14.05
CA PRO A 172 3.66 28.12 -13.35
C PRO A 172 2.61 29.21 -13.14
N GLU A 173 1.70 29.43 -14.10
CA GLU A 173 0.69 30.49 -14.00
C GLU A 173 -0.32 30.14 -12.90
N HIS A 174 -0.82 28.91 -12.93
CA HIS A 174 -1.69 28.37 -11.89
C HIS A 174 -1.05 28.43 -10.50
N TYR A 175 0.22 28.01 -10.40
CA TYR A 175 0.95 28.05 -9.13
C TYR A 175 1.08 29.47 -8.59
N ASN A 176 1.52 30.42 -9.43
CA ASN A 176 1.74 31.81 -9.03
C ASN A 176 0.42 32.48 -8.62
N GLN A 177 -0.67 32.23 -9.34
CA GLN A 177 -2.01 32.74 -8.98
C GLN A 177 -2.45 32.30 -7.58
N LEU A 178 -2.29 31.00 -7.25
CA LEU A 178 -2.67 30.49 -5.94
C LEU A 178 -1.76 31.00 -4.81
N GLU A 179 -0.47 31.14 -5.09
CA GLU A 179 0.51 31.67 -4.15
C GLU A 179 0.24 33.15 -3.83
N GLU A 180 0.03 33.98 -4.87
CA GLU A 180 -0.30 35.40 -4.71
C GLU A 180 -1.61 35.61 -3.94
N ALA A 181 -2.61 34.76 -4.19
CA ALA A 181 -3.89 34.76 -3.49
C ALA A 181 -3.84 34.12 -2.08
N ARG A 182 -2.71 33.54 -1.67
CA ARG A 182 -2.53 32.80 -0.39
C ARG A 182 -3.55 31.68 -0.18
N LEU A 183 -3.91 30.99 -1.26
CA LEU A 183 -4.86 29.89 -1.24
C LEU A 183 -4.18 28.58 -0.84
N TYR A 184 -3.99 28.41 0.47
CA TYR A 184 -3.32 27.24 1.04
C TYR A 184 -4.29 26.20 1.61
N SER A 185 -3.85 24.95 1.56
CA SER A 185 -4.53 23.81 2.14
C SER A 185 -3.93 23.41 3.48
N ASN A 186 -4.80 23.01 4.42
CA ASN A 186 -4.40 22.23 5.58
C ASN A 186 -4.10 20.77 5.19
N HIS A 187 -3.74 19.93 6.17
CA HIS A 187 -3.40 18.51 5.94
C HIS A 187 -4.53 17.63 5.35
N ARG A 188 -5.76 18.17 5.24
CA ARG A 188 -6.92 17.53 4.61
C ARG A 188 -7.27 18.10 3.22
N GLY A 189 -6.46 19.02 2.68
CA GLY A 189 -6.75 19.69 1.41
C GLY A 189 -7.85 20.78 1.50
N GLN A 190 -8.28 21.13 2.71
CA GLN A 190 -9.28 22.17 2.97
C GLN A 190 -8.61 23.53 3.23
N PRO A 191 -9.32 24.67 3.12
CA PRO A 191 -8.75 25.98 3.43
C PRO A 191 -7.94 25.98 4.72
N PHE A 192 -6.71 26.48 4.64
CA PHE A 192 -5.92 26.79 5.82
C PHE A 192 -6.41 28.12 6.38
N GLU A 193 -7.34 28.06 7.32
CA GLU A 193 -7.68 29.21 8.15
C GLU A 193 -6.51 29.40 9.12
N SER A 194 -5.67 30.42 8.89
CA SER A 194 -4.83 30.92 9.96
C SER A 194 -5.77 31.42 11.03
N SER A 195 -5.92 30.69 12.14
CA SER A 195 -6.53 31.24 13.33
C SER A 195 -5.81 32.55 13.61
N SER A 196 -6.52 33.67 13.43
CA SER A 196 -6.08 34.99 13.83
C SER A 196 -5.85 34.95 15.33
N SER A 197 -4.60 34.69 15.71
CA SER A 197 -4.03 34.91 17.04
C SER A 197 -3.93 36.40 17.31
#